data_AF-A0A958MQH6-F1
#
_entry.id   AF-A0A958MQH6-F1
#
_cell.length_a   1.000
_cell.length_b   1.000
_cell.length_c   1.000
_cell.angle_alpha   90.00
_cell.angle_beta   90.00
_cell.angle_gamma   90.00
#
_symmetry.space_group_name_H-M   'P 1'
#
loop_
_entity.id
_entity.type
_entity.pdbx_description
1 polymer ?
#
loop_
_entity_poly.entity_id
_entity_poly.type
_entity_poly.pdbx_seq_one_letter_code
_entity_poly.pdbx_strand_id
1 'polypeptide(L)'
;LIQSGGKGGLILWPLFGAANQMLAALSLDVISLFLLERGKSAWAYLTPALFLVVITVFGLGIGIRDFFVGENYLLTGLGAILLILEMWIVAEGWAALRRVREGKRA
;
A
#
# COMPACT_ATOMS: atom_id res chain seq x y z
N LEU A 1 27.87 -11.21 9.31
CA LEU A 1 26.45 -11.22 9.69
C LEU A 1 26.05 -10.21 10.78
N ILE A 2 26.93 -9.31 11.27
CA ILE A 2 26.47 -8.14 12.04
C ILE A 2 27.36 -6.95 11.65
N GLN A 3 26.86 -6.01 10.84
CA GLN A 3 27.52 -4.72 10.68
C GLN A 3 27.05 -3.79 11.81
N SER A 4 27.91 -3.69 12.83
CA SER A 4 27.81 -2.86 14.02
C SER A 4 27.99 -1.37 13.70
N GLY A 5 26.98 -0.76 13.08
CA GLY A 5 27.02 0.68 12.77
C GLY A 5 25.67 1.40 12.65
N GLY A 6 24.54 0.80 13.05
CA GLY A 6 23.21 1.43 12.96
C GLY A 6 22.68 1.71 11.54
N LYS A 7 23.50 1.54 10.50
CA LYS A 7 23.17 1.83 9.10
C LYS A 7 22.13 0.87 8.50
N GLY A 8 22.06 -0.37 9.00
CA GLY A 8 21.07 -1.35 8.53
C GLY A 8 19.62 -0.92 8.77
N GLY A 9 19.34 -0.25 9.89
CA GLY A 9 18.00 0.28 10.19
C GLY A 9 17.58 1.40 9.23
N LEU A 10 18.51 2.29 8.87
CA LEU A 10 18.26 3.38 7.92
C LEU A 10 18.00 2.87 6.50
N ILE A 11 18.62 1.77 6.12
CA ILE A 11 18.39 1.10 4.82
C ILE A 11 17.02 0.41 4.75
N LEU A 12 16.52 -0.13 5.87
CA LEU A 12 15.20 -0.76 5.97
C LEU A 12 14.06 0.25 6.09
N TRP A 13 14.34 1.46 6.59
CA TRP A 13 13.35 2.49 6.87
C TRP A 13 12.38 2.79 5.71
N PRO A 14 12.82 2.85 4.43
CA PRO A 14 11.91 3.08 3.32
C PRO A 14 10.85 1.97 3.16
N LEU A 15 11.22 0.71 3.37
CA LEU A 15 10.27 -0.42 3.30
C LEU A 15 9.28 -0.38 4.46
N PHE A 16 9.73 -0.01 5.66
CA PHE A 16 8.85 0.20 6.81
C PHE A 16 7.86 1.35 6.57
N GLY A 17 8.34 2.46 6.00
CA GLY A 17 7.51 3.58 5.60
C GLY A 17 6.43 3.16 4.58
N ALA A 18 6.81 2.41 3.55
CA ALA A 18 5.87 1.87 2.57
C ALA A 18 4.82 0.97 3.22
N ALA A 19 5.21 0.01 4.06
CA ALA A 19 4.26 -0.87 4.76
C ALA A 19 3.23 -0.10 5.61
N ASN A 20 3.63 0.99 6.26
CA ASN A 20 2.71 1.85 7.01
C ASN A 20 1.75 2.61 6.08
N GLN A 21 2.21 3.06 4.91
CA GLN A 21 1.35 3.68 3.91
C GLN A 21 0.32 2.69 3.38
N MET A 22 0.71 1.44 3.12
CA MET A 22 -0.20 0.36 2.73
C MET A 22 -1.28 0.11 3.80
N LEU A 23 -0.89 0.05 5.07
CA LEU A 23 -1.85 -0.11 6.18
C LEU A 23 -2.80 1.08 6.28
N ALA A 24 -2.30 2.29 6.08
CA ALA A 24 -3.13 3.50 6.09
C ALA A 24 -4.13 3.51 4.91
N ALA A 25 -3.68 3.15 3.70
CA ALA A 25 -4.53 3.02 2.52
C ALA A 25 -5.64 1.98 2.75
N LEU A 26 -5.27 0.77 3.21
CA LEU A 26 -6.21 -0.29 3.54
C LEU A 26 -7.25 0.15 4.58
N SER A 27 -6.80 0.86 5.63
CA SER A 27 -7.70 1.36 6.67
C SER A 27 -8.73 2.35 6.13
N LEU A 28 -8.29 3.27 5.26
CA LEU A 28 -9.17 4.25 4.61
C LEU A 28 -10.13 3.58 3.62
N ASP A 29 -9.69 2.54 2.91
CA ASP A 29 -10.55 1.76 2.03
C ASP A 29 -11.65 1.03 2.83
N VAL A 30 -11.30 0.40 3.96
CA VAL A 30 -12.28 -0.23 4.85
C VAL A 30 -13.30 0.78 5.38
N ILE A 31 -12.85 1.97 5.83
CA ILE A 31 -13.76 3.04 6.26
C ILE A 31 -14.65 3.50 5.11
N SER A 32 -14.09 3.64 3.91
CA SER A 32 -14.83 4.04 2.71
C SER A 32 -15.93 3.03 2.37
N LEU A 33 -15.61 1.74 2.37
CA LEU A 33 -16.56 0.66 2.13
C LEU A 33 -17.66 0.63 3.19
N PHE A 34 -17.30 0.74 4.47
CA PHE A 34 -18.25 0.80 5.58
C PHE A 34 -19.26 1.95 5.45
N LEU A 35 -18.79 3.15 5.06
CA LEU A 35 -19.67 4.29 4.83
C LEU A 35 -20.58 4.09 3.62
N LEU A 36 -20.04 3.53 2.54
CA LEU A 36 -20.82 3.24 1.33
C LEU A 36 -21.92 2.22 1.62
N GLU A 37 -21.64 1.16 2.38
CA GLU A 37 -22.66 0.18 2.81
C GLU A 37 -23.82 0.84 3.57
N ARG A 38 -23.52 1.85 4.40
CA ARG A 38 -24.54 2.63 5.13
C ARG A 38 -25.20 3.75 4.32
N GLY A 39 -24.97 3.81 3.01
CA GLY A 39 -25.57 4.83 2.15
C GLY A 39 -24.94 6.23 2.30
N LYS A 40 -23.83 6.36 3.01
CA LYS A 40 -23.14 7.65 3.23
C LYS A 40 -22.09 7.91 2.15
N SER A 41 -21.78 9.19 1.94
CA SER A 41 -20.67 9.61 1.07
C SER A 41 -19.34 9.19 1.69
N ALA A 42 -18.50 8.50 0.90
CA ALA A 42 -17.17 8.04 1.31
C ALA A 42 -16.02 8.84 0.64
N TRP A 43 -16.35 9.86 -0.16
CA TRP A 43 -15.36 10.61 -0.96
C TRP A 43 -14.23 11.23 -0.12
N ALA A 44 -14.52 11.64 1.11
CA ALA A 44 -13.54 12.21 2.04
C ALA A 44 -12.44 11.21 2.45
N TYR A 45 -12.69 9.91 2.37
CA TYR A 45 -11.75 8.84 2.74
C TYR A 45 -11.16 8.15 1.52
N LEU A 46 -11.96 7.97 0.47
CA LEU A 46 -11.50 7.34 -0.77
C LEU A 46 -10.45 8.19 -1.50
N THR A 47 -10.58 9.51 -1.45
CA THR A 47 -9.61 10.43 -2.08
C THR A 47 -8.21 10.30 -1.46
N PRO A 48 -8.02 10.42 -0.13
CA PRO A 48 -6.71 10.21 0.47
C PRO A 48 -6.21 8.75 0.35
N ALA A 49 -7.10 7.76 0.34
CA ALA A 49 -6.71 6.36 0.10
C ALA A 49 -6.03 6.19 -1.28
N LEU A 50 -6.68 6.69 -2.33
CA LEU A 50 -6.14 6.64 -3.71
C LEU A 50 -4.81 7.37 -3.83
N PHE A 51 -4.68 8.53 -3.17
CA PHE A 51 -3.42 9.26 -3.13
C PHE A 51 -2.31 8.44 -2.45
N LEU A 52 -2.59 7.81 -1.32
CA LEU A 52 -1.62 6.96 -0.62
C LEU A 52 -1.19 5.78 -1.46
N VAL A 53 -2.14 5.09 -2.11
CA VAL A 53 -1.82 3.96 -3.02
C VAL A 53 -0.85 4.42 -4.10
N VAL A 54 -1.15 5.53 -4.78
CA VAL A 54 -0.29 6.06 -5.86
C VAL A 54 1.12 6.35 -5.35
N ILE A 55 1.24 7.10 -4.25
CA ILE A 55 2.56 7.42 -3.67
C ILE A 55 3.31 6.17 -3.22
N THR A 56 2.60 5.19 -2.65
CA THR A 56 3.20 3.92 -2.18
C THR A 56 3.76 3.11 -3.34
N VAL A 57 2.99 2.96 -4.43
CA VAL A 57 3.42 2.25 -5.64
C VAL A 57 4.63 2.93 -6.29
N PHE A 58 4.60 4.27 -6.44
CA PHE A 58 5.73 5.02 -6.97
C PHE A 58 6.98 4.90 -6.07
N GLY A 59 6.80 5.04 -4.75
CA GLY A 59 7.87 4.94 -3.76
C GLY A 59 8.53 3.57 -3.74
N LEU A 60 7.72 2.50 -3.74
CA LEU A 60 8.21 1.12 -3.84
C LEU A 60 8.93 0.88 -5.18
N GLY A 61 8.41 1.38 -6.30
CA GLY A 61 9.05 1.23 -7.60
C GLY A 61 10.46 1.86 -7.65
N ILE A 62 10.61 3.07 -7.12
CA ILE A 62 11.91 3.74 -7.00
C ILE A 62 12.81 2.98 -6.01
N GLY A 63 12.29 2.64 -4.83
CA GLY A 63 13.05 1.93 -3.80
C GLY A 63 13.58 0.57 -4.27
N ILE A 64 12.78 -0.22 -4.97
CA ILE A 64 13.19 -1.51 -5.55
C ILE A 64 14.33 -1.30 -6.56
N ARG A 65 14.24 -0.29 -7.43
CA ARG A 65 15.31 0.03 -8.38
C ARG A 65 16.61 0.38 -7.64
N ASP A 66 16.53 1.21 -6.62
CA ASP A 66 17.70 1.64 -5.84
C ASP A 66 18.33 0.47 -5.07
N PHE A 67 17.51 -0.41 -4.48
CA PHE A 67 18.01 -1.62 -3.83
C PHE A 67 18.65 -2.60 -4.81
N PHE A 68 18.10 -2.73 -6.03
CA PHE A 68 18.65 -3.58 -7.07
C PHE A 68 20.01 -3.07 -7.58
N VAL A 69 20.12 -1.77 -7.87
CA VAL A 69 21.39 -1.14 -8.29
C VAL A 69 22.42 -1.18 -7.17
N GLY A 70 22.00 -1.05 -5.91
CA GLY A 70 22.86 -1.19 -4.75
C GLY A 70 23.20 -2.64 -4.37
N GLU A 71 22.87 -3.64 -5.20
CA GLU A 71 23.09 -5.07 -5.00
C GLU A 71 22.48 -5.65 -3.70
N ASN A 72 21.47 -4.97 -3.15
CA ASN A 72 20.77 -5.38 -1.94
C ASN A 72 19.59 -6.32 -2.27
N TYR A 73 19.88 -7.48 -2.84
CA TYR A 73 18.87 -8.42 -3.36
C TYR A 73 17.78 -8.82 -2.36
N LEU A 74 18.11 -8.92 -1.06
CA LEU A 74 17.13 -9.19 -0.01
C LEU A 74 16.05 -8.09 0.07
N LEU A 75 16.47 -6.82 0.07
CA LEU A 75 15.58 -5.67 0.16
C LEU A 75 14.81 -5.46 -1.13
N THR A 76 15.44 -5.73 -2.28
CA THR A 76 14.76 -5.78 -3.57
C THR A 76 13.62 -6.81 -3.55
N GLY A 77 13.88 -8.03 -3.05
CA GLY A 77 12.87 -9.06 -2.92
C GLY A 77 11.73 -8.67 -1.98
N LEU A 78 12.04 -8.10 -0.81
CA LEU A 78 11.04 -7.59 0.12
C LEU A 78 10.20 -6.47 -0.50
N GLY A 79 10.83 -5.51 -1.18
CA GLY A 79 10.13 -4.44 -1.89
C GLY A 79 9.20 -4.98 -2.98
N ALA A 80 9.65 -5.96 -3.75
CA ALA A 80 8.81 -6.60 -4.77
C ALA A 80 7.60 -7.32 -4.16
N ILE A 81 7.77 -8.02 -3.04
CA ILE A 81 6.65 -8.64 -2.30
C ILE A 81 5.67 -7.57 -1.82
N LEU A 82 6.15 -6.47 -1.24
CA LEU A 82 5.28 -5.36 -0.81
C LEU A 82 4.53 -4.74 -1.99
N LEU A 83 5.18 -4.58 -3.15
CA LEU A 83 4.54 -4.05 -4.35
C LEU A 83 3.42 -4.99 -4.84
N ILE A 84 3.65 -6.30 -4.83
CA ILE A 84 2.62 -7.29 -5.19
C ILE A 84 1.45 -7.22 -4.20
N LEU A 85 1.73 -7.13 -2.90
CA LEU A 85 0.69 -7.00 -1.88
C LEU A 85 -0.11 -5.70 -2.02
N GLU A 86 0.55 -4.59 -2.37
CA GLU A 86 -0.13 -3.32 -2.63
C GLU A 86 -1.08 -3.45 -3.84
N MET A 87 -0.62 -4.06 -4.93
CA MET A 87 -1.50 -4.33 -6.08
C MET A 87 -2.66 -5.25 -5.73
N TRP A 88 -2.46 -6.21 -4.82
CA TRP A 88 -3.53 -7.07 -4.30
C TRP A 88 -4.56 -6.26 -3.51
N ILE A 89 -4.13 -5.38 -2.60
CA ILE A 89 -5.02 -4.51 -1.81
C ILE A 89 -5.90 -3.67 -2.72
N VAL A 90 -5.31 -3.07 -3.77
CA VAL A 90 -6.06 -2.30 -4.77
C VAL A 90 -7.10 -3.15 -5.50
N ALA A 91 -6.74 -4.38 -5.87
CA ALA A 91 -7.66 -5.30 -6.52
C ALA A 91 -8.83 -5.70 -5.61
N GLU A 92 -8.57 -5.99 -4.34
CA GLU A 92 -9.61 -6.30 -3.34
C GLU A 92 -10.51 -5.10 -3.04
N GLY A 93 -9.93 -3.91 -2.85
CA GLY A 93 -10.69 -2.68 -2.65
C GLY A 93 -11.63 -2.39 -3.81
N TRP A 94 -11.15 -2.58 -5.04
CA TRP A 94 -11.97 -2.46 -6.24
C TRP A 94 -13.08 -3.52 -6.34
N ALA A 95 -12.77 -4.78 -6.03
CA ALA A 95 -13.75 -5.87 -6.02
C ALA A 95 -14.84 -5.63 -4.97
N ALA A 96 -14.46 -5.21 -3.76
CA ALA A 96 -15.39 -4.87 -2.68
C ALA A 96 -16.29 -3.68 -3.07
N LEU A 97 -15.72 -2.63 -3.69
CA LEU A 97 -16.49 -1.48 -4.14
C LEU A 97 -17.55 -1.86 -5.18
N ARG A 98 -17.23 -2.79 -6.09
CA ARG A 98 -18.19 -3.33 -7.07
C ARG A 98 -19.33 -4.08 -6.40
N ARG A 99 -19.03 -4.96 -5.42
CA ARG A 99 -20.05 -5.70 -4.66
C ARG A 99 -21.03 -4.77 -3.95
N VAL A 100 -20.54 -3.71 -3.30
CA VAL A 100 -21.40 -2.73 -2.62
C VAL A 100 -22.29 -1.98 -3.60
N ARG A 101 -21.79 -1.69 -4.82
CA ARG A 101 -22.60 -1.04 -5.87
C ARG A 101 -23.66 -1.97 -6.46
N GLU A 102 -23.37 -3.24 -6.62
CA GLU A 102 -24.32 -4.25 -7.11
C GLU A 102 -25.42 -4.55 -6.08
N GLY A 103 -25.06 -4.69 -4.80
CA GLY A 103 -26.03 -4.92 -3.71
C GLY A 103 -26.99 -3.75 -3.47
N LYS A 104 -26.66 -2.53 -3.92
CA LYS A 104 -27.58 -1.39 -3.92
C LYS A 104 -28.50 -1.31 -5.15
N ARG A 105 -28.22 -2.09 -6.20
CA ARG A 105 -29.00 -2.13 -7.45
C ARG A 105 -30.04 -3.25 -7.46
N ALA A 106 -29.90 -4.24 -6.58
CA ALA A 106 -30.90 -5.29 -6.32
C ALA A 106 -31.93 -4.80 -5.29
#